data_AF-A0A2E5B8C4-F1
#
_entry.id   AF-A0A2E5B8C4-F1
#
_cell.length_a   1.000
_cell.length_b   1.000
_cell.length_c   1.000
_cell.angle_alpha   90.00
_cell.angle_beta   90.00
_cell.angle_gamma   90.00
#
_symmetry.space_group_name_H-M   'P 1'
#
loop_
_entity.id
_entity.type
_entity.pdbx_description
1 polymer ?
#
loop_
_entity_poly.entity_id
_entity_poly.type
_entity_poly.pdbx_seq_one_letter_code
_entity_poly.pdbx_strand_id
1 'polypeptide(L)'
;MLEESLFDKFPDSFIAPDGNKYLSIRSIVYDSWITWQDAIPFSKDQHQLLTSEIHNNIIELATKIHKLHQSFPNYKTLTEPPFEFVLWWDPLDKDPAWNQGKTCRFMIDEFTSADIEYYNSNKKNSRLSVKPLTRRLVEVTLST
;
A
#
# COMPACT_ATOMS: atom_id res chain seq x y z
N MET A 1 -22.66 4.06 -36.24
CA MET A 1 -22.71 3.19 -35.05
C MET A 1 -21.54 2.22 -35.20
N LEU A 2 -20.48 2.24 -34.40
CA LEU A 2 -20.28 2.75 -33.04
C LEU A 2 -19.04 3.66 -32.99
N GLU A 3 -19.18 4.85 -32.44
CA GLU A 3 -18.05 5.55 -31.82
C GLU A 3 -17.86 4.86 -30.47
N GLU A 4 -17.02 3.82 -30.42
CA GLU A 4 -16.50 3.33 -29.14
C GLU A 4 -15.70 4.48 -28.52
N SER A 5 -16.19 4.93 -27.37
CA SER A 5 -15.81 6.20 -26.79
C SER A 5 -14.31 6.24 -26.50
N LEU A 6 -13.62 7.21 -27.09
CA LEU A 6 -12.24 7.58 -26.73
C LEU A 6 -12.09 8.03 -25.26
N PHE A 7 -13.18 8.05 -24.49
CA PHE A 7 -13.24 8.44 -23.09
C PHE A 7 -12.80 7.33 -22.12
N ASP A 8 -12.62 6.08 -22.57
CA ASP A 8 -12.05 4.98 -21.75
C ASP A 8 -10.51 4.98 -21.67
N LYS A 9 -9.83 6.03 -22.17
CA LYS A 9 -8.36 6.10 -22.27
C LYS A 9 -7.65 6.91 -21.19
N PHE A 10 -8.32 7.29 -20.11
CA PHE A 10 -7.64 7.97 -19.00
C PHE A 10 -7.32 6.95 -17.90
N PRO A 11 -6.05 6.87 -17.44
CA PRO A 11 -5.73 6.06 -16.26
C PRO A 11 -6.60 6.50 -15.10
N ASP A 12 -7.09 5.52 -14.34
CA ASP A 12 -7.96 5.75 -13.21
C ASP A 12 -7.30 6.73 -12.21
N SER A 13 -8.13 7.55 -11.57
CA SER A 13 -7.65 8.69 -10.79
C SER A 13 -8.65 9.09 -9.72
N PHE A 14 -8.16 9.68 -8.64
CA PHE A 14 -8.97 10.19 -7.54
C PHE A 14 -8.49 11.57 -7.10
N ILE A 15 -9.36 12.31 -6.41
CA ILE A 15 -9.00 13.57 -5.75
C ILE A 15 -8.65 13.22 -4.31
N ALA A 16 -7.41 13.51 -3.92
CA ALA A 16 -6.98 13.31 -2.54
C ALA A 16 -7.43 14.48 -1.65
N PRO A 17 -7.37 14.34 -0.32
CA PRO A 17 -7.81 15.37 0.62
C PRO A 17 -6.99 16.66 0.59
N ASP A 18 -5.83 16.66 -0.05
CA ASP A 18 -5.00 17.85 -0.30
C ASP A 18 -5.52 18.68 -1.50
N GLY A 19 -6.57 18.22 -2.18
CA GLY A 19 -7.16 18.84 -3.36
C GLY A 19 -6.48 18.48 -4.68
N ASN A 20 -5.40 17.69 -4.64
CA ASN A 20 -4.68 17.26 -5.83
C ASN A 20 -5.33 16.02 -6.45
N LYS A 21 -5.23 15.92 -7.78
CA LYS A 21 -5.64 14.75 -8.54
C LYS A 21 -4.46 13.78 -8.67
N TYR A 22 -4.62 12.56 -8.20
CA TYR A 22 -3.64 11.49 -8.31
C TYR A 22 -4.13 10.43 -9.29
N LEU A 23 -3.21 9.89 -10.09
CA LEU A 23 -3.47 8.67 -10.88
C LEU A 23 -3.31 7.46 -9.95
N SER A 24 -4.25 6.53 -9.96
CA SER A 24 -4.19 5.35 -9.07
C SER A 24 -2.99 4.45 -9.37
N ILE A 25 -2.55 4.40 -10.63
CA ILE A 25 -1.35 3.64 -11.05
C ILE A 25 -0.01 4.26 -10.60
N ARG A 26 -0.01 5.50 -10.07
CA ARG A 26 1.24 6.15 -9.64
C ARG A 26 1.63 5.65 -8.26
N SER A 27 2.94 5.55 -8.06
CA SER A 27 3.52 5.21 -6.76
C SER A 27 3.11 6.24 -5.70
N ILE A 28 2.75 5.74 -4.51
CA ILE A 28 2.42 6.57 -3.33
C ILE A 28 3.68 7.27 -2.82
N VAL A 29 4.81 6.57 -2.87
CA VAL A 29 6.13 7.03 -2.44
C VAL A 29 7.05 7.10 -3.66
N TYR A 30 7.87 8.15 -3.72
CA TYR A 30 8.87 8.30 -4.78
C TYR A 30 9.80 7.09 -4.86
N ASP A 31 10.09 6.64 -6.08
CA ASP A 31 10.97 5.49 -6.37
C ASP A 31 10.52 4.17 -5.70
N SER A 32 9.22 4.06 -5.41
CA SER A 32 8.61 2.86 -4.82
C SER A 32 7.72 2.12 -5.82
N TRP A 33 7.52 0.83 -5.55
CA TRP A 33 6.61 -0.05 -6.30
C TRP A 33 5.17 -0.07 -5.76
N ILE A 34 4.90 0.64 -4.65
CA ILE A 34 3.59 0.68 -4.00
C ILE A 34 2.74 1.77 -4.66
N THR A 35 1.63 1.41 -5.30
CA THR A 35 0.76 2.34 -6.02
C THR A 35 -0.50 2.68 -5.24
N TRP A 36 -1.15 3.78 -5.60
CA TRP A 36 -2.43 4.15 -5.00
C TRP A 36 -3.52 3.09 -5.23
N GLN A 37 -3.50 2.40 -6.37
CA GLN A 37 -4.41 1.31 -6.70
C GLN A 37 -4.32 0.16 -5.68
N ASP A 38 -3.14 -0.07 -5.10
CA ASP A 38 -2.95 -1.10 -4.07
C ASP A 38 -3.53 -0.68 -2.71
N ALA A 39 -3.64 0.62 -2.46
CA ALA A 39 -3.90 1.19 -1.14
C ALA A 39 -5.31 1.76 -0.92
N ILE A 40 -6.06 2.01 -2.00
CA ILE A 40 -7.41 2.55 -1.95
C ILE A 40 -8.45 1.52 -2.41
N PRO A 41 -9.68 1.54 -1.86
CA PRO A 41 -10.73 0.64 -2.29
C PRO A 41 -11.03 0.76 -3.79
N PHE A 42 -11.37 -0.36 -4.41
CA PHE A 42 -11.81 -0.40 -5.80
C PHE A 42 -13.12 0.39 -6.02
N SER A 43 -13.99 0.44 -5.00
CA SER A 43 -15.24 1.20 -5.06
C SER A 43 -14.96 2.69 -4.96
N LYS A 44 -15.22 3.42 -6.06
CA LYS A 44 -15.01 4.88 -6.13
C LYS A 44 -15.85 5.66 -5.11
N ASP A 45 -17.02 5.14 -4.74
CA ASP A 45 -17.87 5.76 -3.73
C ASP A 45 -17.17 5.79 -2.36
N GLN A 46 -16.34 4.79 -2.07
CA GLN A 46 -15.57 4.71 -0.83
C GLN A 46 -14.38 5.68 -0.82
N HIS A 47 -13.96 6.23 -1.95
CA HIS A 47 -12.90 7.25 -1.99
C HIS A 47 -13.31 8.53 -1.26
N GLN A 48 -14.61 8.80 -1.15
CA GLN A 48 -15.14 9.94 -0.39
C GLN A 48 -14.88 9.81 1.13
N LEU A 49 -14.59 8.60 1.60
CA LEU A 49 -14.25 8.32 3.01
C LEU A 49 -12.75 8.54 3.29
N LEU A 50 -11.95 8.83 2.27
CA LEU A 50 -10.53 9.17 2.44
C LEU A 50 -10.41 10.55 3.07
N THR A 51 -10.16 10.61 4.38
CA THR A 51 -9.88 11.87 5.09
C THR A 51 -8.39 12.21 5.01
N SER A 52 -8.02 13.47 5.31
CA SER A 52 -6.60 13.88 5.34
C SER A 52 -5.76 13.03 6.30
N GLU A 53 -6.34 12.59 7.42
CA GLU A 53 -5.66 11.71 8.37
C GLU A 53 -5.40 10.33 7.76
N ILE A 54 -6.41 9.71 7.15
CA ILE A 54 -6.29 8.39 6.50
C ILE A 54 -5.27 8.45 5.37
N HIS A 55 -5.34 9.49 4.54
CA HIS A 55 -4.37 9.73 3.47
C HIS A 55 -2.93 9.80 4.01
N ASN A 56 -2.70 10.53 5.10
CA ASN A 56 -1.38 10.61 5.73
C ASN A 56 -0.92 9.26 6.30
N ASN A 57 -1.82 8.50 6.92
CA ASN A 57 -1.51 7.15 7.42
C ASN A 57 -1.11 6.20 6.28
N ILE A 58 -1.82 6.24 5.15
CA ILE A 58 -1.49 5.43 3.97
C ILE A 58 -0.10 5.79 3.45
N ILE A 59 0.22 7.08 3.29
CA ILE A 59 1.54 7.53 2.85
C ILE A 59 2.65 7.12 3.83
N GLU A 60 2.40 7.27 5.13
CA GLU A 60 3.36 6.87 6.16
C GLU A 60 3.60 5.35 6.12
N LEU A 61 2.54 4.56 6.02
CA LEU A 61 2.62 3.10 5.95
C LEU A 61 3.39 2.67 4.69
N ALA A 62 3.04 3.22 3.53
CA ALA A 62 3.77 2.98 2.28
C ALA A 62 5.25 3.35 2.40
N THR A 63 5.57 4.46 3.08
CA THR A 63 6.96 4.88 3.30
C THR A 63 7.73 3.89 4.16
N LYS A 64 7.11 3.34 5.22
CA LYS A 64 7.76 2.33 6.08
C LYS A 64 7.90 0.99 5.37
N ILE A 65 6.90 0.55 4.61
CA ILE A 65 6.98 -0.68 3.79
C ILE A 65 8.06 -0.53 2.73
N HIS A 66 8.16 0.62 2.07
CA HIS A 66 9.22 0.89 1.11
C HIS A 66 10.62 0.81 1.76
N LYS A 67 10.80 1.44 2.94
CA LYS A 67 12.07 1.37 3.69
C LYS A 67 12.41 -0.03 4.20
N LEU A 68 11.40 -0.84 4.49
CA LEU A 68 11.54 -2.27 4.79
C LEU A 68 12.02 -3.01 3.55
N HIS A 69 11.35 -2.86 2.41
CA HIS A 69 11.76 -3.50 1.17
C HIS A 69 13.19 -3.12 0.74
N GLN A 70 13.61 -1.87 0.96
CA GLN A 70 14.99 -1.43 0.74
C GLN A 70 16.05 -2.17 1.58
N SER A 71 15.68 -2.86 2.66
CA SER A 71 16.63 -3.66 3.46
C SER A 71 16.84 -5.08 2.90
N PHE A 72 16.08 -5.46 1.88
CA PHE A 72 16.11 -6.81 1.32
C PHE A 72 17.29 -6.92 0.34
N PRO A 73 17.97 -8.07 0.28
CA PRO A 73 19.23 -8.22 -0.47
C PRO A 73 19.07 -8.02 -1.98
N ASN A 74 17.89 -8.29 -2.54
CA ASN A 74 17.59 -8.21 -3.97
C ASN A 74 16.90 -6.89 -4.38
N TYR A 75 16.68 -5.93 -3.48
CA TYR A 75 15.94 -4.69 -3.78
C TYR A 75 16.43 -3.98 -5.05
N LYS A 76 17.75 -3.85 -5.21
CA LYS A 76 18.37 -3.13 -6.34
C LYS A 76 18.38 -3.89 -7.66
N THR A 77 18.06 -5.18 -7.64
CA THR A 77 18.11 -6.05 -8.83
C THR A 77 16.72 -6.29 -9.43
N LEU A 78 15.67 -5.78 -8.79
CA LEU A 78 14.29 -5.96 -9.25
C LEU A 78 14.00 -5.11 -10.49
N THR A 79 13.37 -5.73 -11.48
CA THR A 79 12.87 -5.08 -12.71
C THR A 79 11.35 -4.94 -12.72
N GLU A 80 10.66 -5.61 -11.80
CA GLU A 80 9.20 -5.66 -11.69
C GLU A 80 8.76 -5.47 -10.24
N PRO A 81 7.52 -5.01 -9.98
CA PRO A 81 6.98 -4.87 -8.63
C PRO A 81 6.95 -6.23 -7.92
N PRO A 82 7.59 -6.38 -6.74
CA PRO A 82 7.64 -7.66 -6.03
C PRO A 82 6.48 -7.86 -5.05
N PHE A 83 5.55 -6.90 -4.97
CA PHE A 83 4.48 -6.89 -3.98
C PHE A 83 3.19 -7.45 -4.55
N GLU A 84 2.51 -8.28 -3.76
CA GLU A 84 1.12 -8.64 -3.96
C GLU A 84 0.31 -8.15 -2.75
N PHE A 85 -0.39 -7.02 -2.90
CA PHE A 85 -1.27 -6.48 -1.86
C PHE A 85 -2.63 -7.18 -1.93
N VAL A 86 -3.03 -7.80 -0.81
CA VAL A 86 -4.31 -8.52 -0.70
C VAL A 86 -5.42 -7.59 -0.22
N LEU A 87 -5.09 -6.73 0.74
CA LEU A 87 -6.03 -5.77 1.32
C LEU A 87 -5.25 -4.62 1.94
N TRP A 88 -5.67 -3.40 1.64
CA TRP A 88 -5.16 -2.19 2.28
C TRP A 88 -6.33 -1.26 2.49
N TRP A 89 -6.48 -0.76 3.72
CA TRP A 89 -7.50 0.21 4.13
C TRP A 89 -8.93 -0.21 3.75
N ASP A 90 -9.65 -0.73 4.75
CA ASP A 90 -11.08 -1.00 4.61
C ASP A 90 -11.86 0.05 5.41
N PRO A 91 -12.46 1.07 4.76
CA PRO A 91 -13.17 2.14 5.46
C PRO A 91 -14.43 1.67 6.20
N LEU A 92 -14.92 0.46 5.92
CA LEU A 92 -16.11 -0.11 6.54
C LEU A 92 -15.78 -1.12 7.64
N ASP A 93 -14.49 -1.41 7.88
CA ASP A 93 -14.05 -2.28 8.96
C ASP A 93 -14.31 -1.65 10.33
N LYS A 94 -14.58 -2.49 11.33
CA LYS A 94 -14.82 -2.08 12.71
C LYS A 94 -13.53 -1.82 13.47
N ASP A 95 -12.42 -2.40 13.02
CA ASP A 95 -11.10 -2.19 13.59
C ASP A 95 -10.54 -0.82 13.14
N PRO A 96 -10.23 0.09 14.08
CA PRO A 96 -9.63 1.39 13.76
C PRO A 96 -8.33 1.29 12.96
N ALA A 97 -7.53 0.24 13.14
CA ALA A 97 -6.29 0.10 12.38
C ALA A 97 -6.56 -0.09 10.88
N TRP A 98 -7.62 -0.82 10.55
CA TRP A 98 -8.06 -1.04 9.18
C TRP A 98 -8.76 0.18 8.60
N ASN A 99 -9.76 0.73 9.27
CA ASN A 99 -10.54 1.85 8.73
C ASN A 99 -9.82 3.21 8.73
N GLN A 100 -8.73 3.35 9.49
CA GLN A 100 -7.87 4.53 9.46
C GLN A 100 -6.70 4.42 8.47
N GLY A 101 -6.61 3.35 7.68
CA GLY A 101 -5.55 3.15 6.69
C GLY A 101 -4.17 2.88 7.30
N LYS A 102 -4.13 2.38 8.54
CA LYS A 102 -2.89 2.08 9.29
C LYS A 102 -2.42 0.64 9.10
N THR A 103 -3.22 -0.20 8.44
CA THR A 103 -2.95 -1.63 8.25
C THR A 103 -3.10 -2.04 6.79
N CYS A 104 -2.24 -2.96 6.37
CA CYS A 104 -2.39 -3.67 5.11
C CYS A 104 -1.88 -5.12 5.22
N ARG A 105 -2.28 -5.95 4.26
CA ARG A 105 -1.83 -7.32 4.08
C ARG A 105 -1.18 -7.47 2.72
N PHE A 106 0.01 -8.04 2.69
CA PHE A 106 0.72 -8.28 1.45
C PHE A 106 1.66 -9.48 1.53
N MET A 107 2.14 -9.88 0.36
CA MET A 107 3.24 -10.81 0.15
C MET A 107 4.36 -10.10 -0.62
N ILE A 108 5.59 -10.57 -0.45
CA ILE A 108 6.73 -10.17 -1.27
C ILE A 108 7.26 -11.40 -1.98
N ASP A 109 7.54 -11.31 -3.27
CA ASP A 109 8.12 -12.40 -4.04
C ASP A 109 9.48 -12.84 -3.53
N GLU A 110 9.70 -14.15 -3.51
CA GLU A 110 10.90 -14.82 -2.97
C GLU A 110 11.11 -14.69 -1.44
N PHE A 111 10.21 -14.05 -0.69
CA PHE A 111 10.33 -13.91 0.76
C PHE A 111 9.18 -14.58 1.52
N THR A 112 9.52 -15.19 2.66
CA THR A 112 8.55 -15.69 3.63
C THR A 112 8.16 -14.63 4.64
N SER A 113 7.09 -14.85 5.38
CA SER A 113 6.69 -13.99 6.50
C SER A 113 7.79 -13.85 7.55
N ALA A 114 8.56 -14.93 7.79
CA ALA A 114 9.67 -14.95 8.73
C ALA A 114 10.84 -14.08 8.25
N ASP A 115 11.11 -14.06 6.94
CA ASP A 115 12.12 -13.16 6.35
C ASP A 115 11.69 -11.69 6.54
N ILE A 116 10.42 -11.40 6.27
CA ILE A 116 9.86 -10.05 6.44
C ILE A 116 9.99 -9.59 7.89
N GLU A 117 9.63 -10.43 8.86
CA GLU A 117 9.83 -10.15 10.29
C GLU A 117 11.29 -9.90 10.64
N TYR A 118 12.19 -10.76 10.15
CA TYR A 118 13.64 -10.65 10.38
C TYR A 118 14.16 -9.29 9.88
N TYR A 119 13.90 -8.94 8.63
CA TYR A 119 14.35 -7.68 8.04
C TYR A 119 13.70 -6.44 8.67
N ASN A 120 12.46 -6.55 9.15
CA ASN A 120 11.80 -5.49 9.92
C ASN A 120 12.45 -5.27 11.28
N SER A 121 12.85 -6.34 11.97
CA SER A 121 13.48 -6.26 13.30
C SER A 121 14.87 -5.59 13.28
N ASN A 122 15.60 -5.72 12.17
CA ASN A 122 16.95 -5.19 12.00
C ASN A 122 17.00 -3.65 11.86
N LYS A 123 15.88 -2.98 11.57
CA LYS A 123 15.80 -1.51 11.44
C LYS A 123 15.34 -0.88 12.76
N LYS A 124 16.26 -0.24 13.49
CA LYS A 124 15.98 0.44 14.78
C LYS A 124 14.91 1.55 14.69
N ASN A 125 14.71 2.17 13.52
CA ASN A 125 13.88 3.38 13.37
C ASN A 125 12.62 3.19 12.49
N SER A 126 12.26 1.96 12.10
CA SER A 126 11.14 1.70 11.19
C SER A 126 10.39 0.43 11.59
N ARG A 127 9.97 0.34 12.84
CA ARG A 127 9.26 -0.86 13.31
C ARG A 127 7.80 -0.76 12.91
N LEU A 128 7.48 -1.35 11.77
CA LEU A 128 6.12 -1.82 11.56
C LEU A 128 5.84 -2.92 12.58
N SER A 129 4.62 -2.98 13.09
CA SER A 129 4.14 -4.20 13.74
C SER A 129 3.88 -5.20 12.62
N VAL A 130 4.58 -6.33 12.63
CA VAL A 130 4.46 -7.38 11.59
C VAL A 130 3.84 -8.59 12.25
N LYS A 131 2.78 -9.12 11.65
CA LYS A 131 2.08 -10.33 12.08
C LYS A 131 2.02 -11.31 10.92
N PRO A 132 2.75 -12.44 10.99
CA PRO A 132 2.60 -13.53 10.04
C PRO A 132 1.19 -14.09 10.06
N LEU A 133 0.57 -14.23 8.90
CA LEU A 133 -0.73 -14.90 8.74
C LEU A 133 -0.59 -16.27 8.08
N THR A 134 0.33 -16.39 7.13
CA THR A 134 0.71 -17.66 6.48
C THR A 134 2.21 -17.69 6.24
N ARG A 135 2.73 -18.71 5.54
CA ARG A 135 4.14 -18.77 5.15
C ARG A 135 4.63 -17.55 4.35
N ARG A 136 3.75 -16.90 3.57
CA ARG A 136 4.11 -15.76 2.72
C ARG A 136 3.34 -14.47 3.06
N LEU A 137 2.13 -14.60 3.57
CA LEU A 137 1.26 -13.46 3.87
C LEU A 137 1.58 -12.86 5.23
N VAL A 138 1.78 -11.55 5.25
CA VAL A 138 1.92 -10.76 6.47
C VAL A 138 0.82 -9.71 6.55
N GLU A 139 0.41 -9.41 7.78
CA GLU A 139 -0.31 -8.19 8.14
C GLU A 139 0.70 -7.24 8.77
N VAL A 140 0.74 -6.00 8.28
CA VAL A 140 1.56 -4.96 8.88
C VAL A 140 0.69 -3.80 9.34
N THR A 141 1.06 -3.23 10.48
CA THR A 141 0.37 -2.07 11.06
C THR A 141 1.39 -1.01 11.44
N LEU A 142 1.05 0.26 11.21
CA LEU A 142 1.80 1.38 11.76
C LEU A 142 1.81 1.28 13.29
N SER A 143 2.99 1.08 13.86
CA SER A 143 3.17 1.20 15.32
C SER A 143 2.94 2.66 15.72
N THR A 144 1.99 2.89 16.62
CA THR A 144 1.79 4.16 17.34
C THR A 144 3.00 4.54 18.16
#